data_AF-A0A6C0I3M0-F1
#
_entry.id   AF-A0A6C0I3M0-F1
#
_cell.length_a   1.000
_cell.length_b   1.000
_cell.length_c   1.000
_cell.angle_alpha   90.00
_cell.angle_beta   90.00
_cell.angle_gamma   90.00
#
_symmetry.space_group_name_H-M   'P 1'
#
loop_
_entity.id
_entity.type
_entity.pdbx_description
1 polymer ?
#
loop_
_entity_poly.entity_id
_entity_poly.type
_entity_poly.pdbx_seq_one_letter_code
_entity_poly.pdbx_strand_id
1 'polypeptide(L)' 'MNYTINHISHIGDIFAIPFFTLLVYYFYMIENKSPFEMILFLFSVSGLLLDTSFSFFYLFTK' A
#
# COMPACT_ATOMS: atom_id res chain seq x y z
N MET A 1 19.91 6.88 -17.92
CA MET A 1 19.80 6.80 -16.45
C MET A 1 18.36 6.48 -16.02
N ASN A 2 17.68 5.53 -16.70
CA ASN A 2 16.22 5.29 -16.56
C ASN A 2 15.82 3.83 -16.27
N TYR A 3 16.73 2.86 -16.44
CA TYR A 3 16.39 1.45 -16.19
C TYR A 3 16.33 1.13 -14.69
N THR A 4 17.25 1.66 -13.90
CA THR A 4 17.37 1.33 -12.47
C THR A 4 16.20 1.86 -11.63
N ILE A 5 15.68 3.06 -11.96
CA ILE A 5 14.58 3.70 -11.21
C ILE A 5 13.28 2.91 -11.37
N ASN A 6 12.97 2.46 -12.59
CA ASN A 6 11.75 1.68 -12.86
C ASN A 6 11.76 0.35 -12.11
N HIS A 7 12.87 -0.40 -12.13
CA HIS A 7 12.95 -1.68 -11.42
C HIS A 7 12.83 -1.54 -9.90
N ILE A 8 13.45 -0.50 -9.30
CA ILE A 8 13.37 -0.24 -7.87
C ILE A 8 11.95 0.16 -7.45
N SER A 9 11.27 0.99 -8.26
CA SER A 9 9.89 1.40 -7.99
C SER A 9 8.95 0.20 -7.89
N HIS A 10 9.01 -0.73 -8.86
CA HIS A 10 8.13 -1.91 -8.86
C HIS A 10 8.40 -2.86 -7.71
N ILE A 11 9.67 -3.01 -7.30
CA ILE A 11 10.01 -3.80 -6.12
C ILE A 11 9.39 -3.16 -4.87
N GLY A 12 9.45 -1.82 -4.77
CA GLY A 12 8.80 -1.05 -3.71
C GLY A 12 7.29 -1.34 -3.62
N ASP A 13 6.58 -1.23 -4.74
CA ASP A 13 5.12 -1.43 -4.79
C ASP A 13 4.73 -2.87 -4.36
N ILE A 14 5.49 -3.88 -4.82
CA ILE A 14 5.24 -5.29 -4.48
C ILE A 14 5.44 -5.55 -2.98
N PHE A 15 6.45 -4.94 -2.36
CA PHE A 15 6.66 -5.05 -0.91
C PHE A 15 5.69 -4.21 -0.10
N ALA A 16 5.21 -3.09 -0.63
CA ALA A 16 4.28 -2.22 0.07
C ALA A 16 2.91 -2.88 0.30
N ILE A 17 2.42 -3.69 -0.66
CA ILE A 17 1.15 -4.42 -0.54
C ILE A 17 1.04 -5.26 0.75
N PRO A 18 1.97 -6.21 1.07
CA PRO A 18 1.87 -6.99 2.30
C PRO A 18 2.01 -6.13 3.57
N PHE A 19 2.84 -5.08 3.55
CA PHE A 19 2.98 -4.18 4.71
C PHE A 19 1.71 -3.37 4.97
N PHE A 20 1.11 -2.79 3.93
CA PHE A 20 -0.16 -2.09 4.07
C PHE A 20 -1.30 -3.04 4.42
N THR A 21 -1.31 -4.26 3.89
CA THR A 21 -2.29 -5.29 4.29
C THR A 21 -2.22 -5.60 5.78
N LEU A 22 -0.99 -5.80 6.31
CA LEU A 22 -0.77 -6.03 7.73
C LEU A 22 -1.22 -4.82 8.57
N LEU A 23 -0.93 -3.61 8.09
CA LEU A 23 -1.29 -2.36 8.78
C LEU A 23 -2.81 -2.13 8.82
N VAL A 24 -3.50 -2.40 7.71
CA VAL A 24 -4.97 -2.39 7.62
C VAL A 24 -5.56 -3.41 8.59
N TYR A 25 -5.02 -4.64 8.62
CA TYR A 25 -5.47 -5.68 9.56
C TYR A 25 -5.25 -5.27 11.01
N TYR A 26 -4.08 -4.71 11.33
CA TYR A 26 -3.75 -4.20 12.66
C TYR A 26 -4.76 -3.15 13.14
N PHE A 27 -4.98 -2.10 12.34
CA PHE A 27 -5.94 -1.06 12.71
C PHE A 27 -7.36 -1.60 12.75
N TYR A 28 -7.75 -2.51 11.84
CA TYR A 28 -9.07 -3.11 11.85
C TYR A 28 -9.41 -3.76 13.20
N MET A 29 -8.44 -4.44 13.83
CA MET A 29 -8.59 -5.10 15.13
C MET A 29 -8.75 -4.16 16.34
N ILE A 30 -8.50 -2.86 16.18
CA ILE A 30 -8.69 -1.88 17.25
C ILE A 30 -10.18 -1.51 17.33
N GLU A 31 -10.90 -1.93 18.37
CA GLU A 31 -12.34 -1.66 18.51
C GLU A 31 -12.66 -0.16 18.64
N ASN A 32 -11.94 0.55 19.53
CA ASN A 32 -12.15 1.97 19.81
C ASN A 32 -10.97 2.80 19.30
N LYS A 33 -10.95 3.06 17.99
CA LYS A 33 -9.91 3.89 17.36
C LYS A 33 -9.99 5.33 17.83
N SER A 34 -8.87 5.88 18.27
CA SER A 34 -8.69 7.32 18.40
C SER A 34 -8.79 8.01 17.03
N PRO A 35 -9.05 9.34 16.99
CA PRO A 35 -9.09 10.07 15.72
C PRO A 35 -7.80 9.93 14.90
N PHE A 36 -6.64 9.85 15.56
CA PHE A 36 -5.36 9.66 14.88
C PHE A 36 -5.23 8.26 14.27
N GLU A 37 -5.64 7.21 15.00
CA GLU A 37 -5.67 5.85 14.47
C GLU A 37 -6.67 5.71 13.32
N MET A 38 -7.78 6.45 13.34
CA MET A 38 -8.71 6.50 12.21
C MET A 38 -8.07 7.12 10.97
N ILE A 39 -7.32 8.21 11.12
CA ILE A 39 -6.57 8.83 10.01
C ILE A 39 -5.52 7.85 9.46
N LEU A 40 -4.76 7.20 10.33
CA LEU A 40 -3.77 6.20 9.92
C LEU A 40 -4.40 4.98 9.28
N PHE A 41 -5.57 4.55 9.75
CA PHE A 41 -6.33 3.46 9.14
C PHE A 41 -6.75 3.82 7.72
N LEU A 42 -7.36 4.99 7.53
CA LEU A 42 -7.74 5.48 6.20
C LEU A 42 -6.53 5.63 5.28
N PHE A 43 -5.41 6.12 5.79
CA PHE A 43 -4.15 6.19 5.05
C PHE A 43 -3.64 4.79 4.65
N SER A 44 -3.72 3.82 5.56
CA SER A 44 -3.27 2.45 5.27
C SER A 44 -4.15 1.77 4.21
N VAL A 45 -5.47 2.02 4.24
CA VAL A 45 -6.41 1.50 3.25
C VAL A 45 -6.18 2.16 1.89
N SER A 46 -5.98 3.48 1.85
CA SER A 46 -5.72 4.19 0.59
C SER A 46 -4.37 3.81 -0.01
N GLY A 47 -3.33 3.66 0.81
CA GLY A 47 -2.02 3.15 0.39
C GLY A 47 -2.13 1.77 -0.25
N LEU A 48 -2.81 0.83 0.42
CA LEU A 48 -3.03 -0.51 -0.12
C LEU A 48 -3.74 -0.48 -1.48
N LEU A 49 -4.79 0.34 -1.61
CA LEU A 49 -5.55 0.47 -2.86
C LEU A 49 -4.70 1.06 -3.99
N LEU A 50 -3.91 2.10 -3.71
CA LEU A 50 -3.03 2.72 -4.70
C LEU A 50 -1.92 1.77 -5.13
N ASP A 51 -1.20 1.16 -4.20
CA ASP A 51 -0.10 0.24 -4.51
C ASP A 51 -0.59 -0.98 -5.29
N THR A 52 -1.76 -1.52 -4.93
CA THR A 52 -2.40 -2.61 -5.67
C THR A 52 -2.81 -2.16 -7.08
N SER A 53 -3.39 -0.97 -7.22
CA SER A 53 -3.84 -0.44 -8.52
C SER A 53 -2.68 -0.18 -9.47
N PHE A 54 -1.59 0.43 -8.98
CA PHE A 54 -0.39 0.67 -9.78
C PHE A 54 0.32 -0.63 -10.15
N SER A 55 0.43 -1.57 -9.20
CA SER A 55 0.99 -2.91 -9.47
C SER A 55 0.17 -3.65 -10.52
N PHE A 56 -1.16 -3.60 -10.43
CA PHE A 56 -2.06 -4.23 -11.39
C PHE A 56 -1.97 -3.57 -12.77
N PHE A 57 -2.03 -2.23 -12.84
CA PHE A 57 -1.89 -1.49 -14.09
C PHE A 57 -0.55 -1.80 -14.78
N TYR A 58 0.54 -1.89 -14.01
CA TYR A 58 1.85 -2.26 -14.53
C TYR A 58 1.90 -3.69 -15.08
N LEU A 59 1.28 -4.65 -14.40
CA LEU A 59 1.25 -6.05 -14.82
C LEU A 59 0.36 -6.30 -16.05
N PHE A 60 -0.72 -5.52 -16.23
CA PHE A 60 -1.70 -5.74 -17.31
C PHE A 60 -1.50 -4.84 -18.53
N THR A 61 -0.83 -3.70 -18.38
CA THR A 61 -0.59 -2.75 -19.50
C THR A 61 0.79 -2.94 -20.14
N LYS A 62 1.52 -3.99 -19.75
CA LYS A 62 2.85 -4.33 -20.24
C LYS A 62 2.88 -5.80 -20.68
#